data_AF-A0A7J4LPZ9-F1
#
_entry.id   AF-A0A7J4LPZ9-F1
#
_cell.length_a   1.000
_cell.length_b   1.000
_cell.length_c   1.000
_cell.angle_alpha   90.00
_cell.angle_beta   90.00
_cell.angle_gamma   90.00
#
_symmetry.space_group_name_H-M   'P 1'
#
loop_
_entity.id
_entity.type
_entity.pdbx_description
1 polymer ?
#
loop_
_entity_poly.entity_id
_entity_poly.type
_entity_poly.pdbx_seq_one_letter_code
_entity_poly.pdbx_strand_id
1 'polypeptide(L)'
;MKDIILYFIYFVGTLGIATILISLAISRRLGKGTIRAFVNQVIVVMLIFSIAGLLRSVHLFTAAPVLYGINIVYLEYMIFSLTYILASFKLYRMTNTFGFK
;
A
#
# COMPACT_ATOMS: atom_id res chain seq x y z
N MET A 1 -2.62 29.94 -1.42
CA MET A 1 -3.34 28.67 -1.70
C MET A 1 -2.42 27.56 -2.20
N LYS A 2 -1.54 27.81 -3.18
CA LYS A 2 -0.60 26.79 -3.69
C LYS A 2 0.34 26.23 -2.60
N ASP A 3 0.84 27.09 -1.71
CA ASP A 3 1.75 26.66 -0.63
C ASP A 3 1.05 25.73 0.38
N ILE A 4 -0.21 26.01 0.73
CA ILE A 4 -1.01 25.18 1.64
C ILE A 4 -1.21 23.77 1.07
N ILE A 5 -1.48 23.67 -0.24
CA ILE A 5 -1.61 22.38 -0.93
C ILE A 5 -0.27 21.64 -0.94
N LEU A 6 0.84 22.34 -1.19
CA LEU A 6 2.16 21.75 -1.17
C LEU A 6 2.51 21.20 0.22
N TYR A 7 2.27 21.97 1.29
CA TYR A 7 2.44 21.53 2.67
C TYR A 7 1.57 20.31 2.99
N PHE A 8 0.32 20.28 2.52
CA PHE A 8 -0.57 19.13 2.70
C PHE A 8 -0.03 17.87 2.00
N ILE A 9 0.48 18.00 0.78
CA ILE A 9 1.08 16.87 0.04
C ILE A 9 2.32 16.34 0.77
N TYR A 10 3.20 17.22 1.23
CA TYR A 10 4.38 16.83 2.02
C TYR A 10 3.98 16.15 3.34
N PHE A 11 2.98 16.68 4.03
CA PHE A 11 2.50 16.13 5.30
C PHE A 11 1.89 14.74 5.12
N VAL A 12 1.02 14.54 4.13
CA VAL A 12 0.42 13.23 3.83
C VAL A 12 1.46 12.24 3.34
N GLY A 13 2.40 12.68 2.49
CA GLY A 13 3.50 11.84 2.01
C GLY A 13 4.42 11.37 3.13
N THR A 14 4.79 12.26 4.05
CA THR A 14 5.64 11.92 5.20
C THR A 14 4.94 10.98 6.18
N LEU A 15 3.64 11.17 6.44
CA LEU A 15 2.83 10.22 7.23
C LEU A 15 2.73 8.84 6.58
N GLY A 16 2.53 8.79 5.26
CA GLY A 16 2.50 7.52 4.51
C GLY A 16 3.81 6.75 4.63
N ILE A 17 4.95 7.43 4.43
CA ILE A 17 6.28 6.84 4.58
C ILE A 17 6.51 6.38 6.02
N ALA A 18 6.17 7.20 7.02
CA ALA A 18 6.32 6.85 8.42
C ALA A 18 5.52 5.58 8.77
N THR A 19 4.29 5.47 8.28
CA THR A 19 3.43 4.29 8.48
C THR A 19 4.08 3.04 7.89
N ILE A 20 4.60 3.13 6.66
CA ILE A 20 5.30 2.01 6.01
C ILE A 20 6.54 1.59 6.81
N LEU A 21 7.34 2.56 7.28
CA LEU A 21 8.55 2.27 8.06
C LEU A 21 8.22 1.58 9.39
N ILE A 22 7.17 2.04 10.07
CA ILE A 22 6.67 1.41 11.30
C ILE A 22 6.17 -0.02 11.02
N SER A 23 5.37 -0.21 9.97
CA SER A 23 4.90 -1.54 9.57
C SER A 23 6.07 -2.49 9.24
N LEU A 24 7.12 -1.97 8.60
CA LEU A 24 8.31 -2.74 8.26
C LEU A 24 9.15 -3.09 9.50
N ALA A 25 9.25 -2.18 10.47
CA ALA A 25 9.87 -2.44 11.77
C ALA A 25 9.10 -3.50 12.56
N ILE A 26 7.76 -3.45 12.55
CA ILE A 26 6.89 -4.47 13.17
C ILE A 26 7.08 -5.82 12.45
N SER A 27 7.10 -5.84 11.12
CA SER A 27 7.31 -7.06 10.34
C SER A 27 8.66 -7.74 10.64
N ARG A 28 9.71 -6.95 10.88
CA ARG A 28 11.03 -7.48 11.29
C ARG A 28 11.00 -8.15 12.66
N ARG A 29 10.10 -7.75 13.55
CA ARG A 29 9.89 -8.38 14.87
C ARG A 29 9.04 -9.64 14.80
N LEU A 30 8.31 -9.87 13.71
CA LEU A 30 7.60 -11.12 13.48
C LEU A 30 8.60 -12.25 13.22
N GLY A 31 8.36 -13.40 13.85
CA GLY A 31 9.09 -14.63 13.55
C GLY A 31 9.01 -15.01 12.06
N LYS A 32 9.96 -15.81 11.58
CA LYS A 32 9.89 -16.35 10.22
C LYS A 32 8.65 -17.25 10.12
N GLY A 33 7.78 -17.00 9.14
CA GLY A 33 6.54 -17.75 8.96
C GLY A 33 5.51 -17.00 8.12
N THR A 34 4.34 -17.62 7.92
CA THR A 34 3.30 -17.12 7.01
C THR A 34 2.79 -15.73 7.38
N ILE A 35 2.68 -15.41 8.67
CA ILE A 35 2.20 -14.11 9.13
C ILE A 35 3.14 -13.00 8.67
N ARG A 36 4.46 -13.22 8.74
CA ARG A 36 5.46 -12.26 8.25
C ARG A 36 5.40 -12.10 6.72
N ALA A 37 5.20 -13.18 5.98
CA ALA A 37 5.03 -13.12 4.53
C ALA A 37 3.78 -12.32 4.12
N PHE A 38 2.66 -12.53 4.82
CA PHE A 38 1.43 -11.77 4.64
C PHE A 38 1.61 -10.28 4.95
N VAL A 39 2.19 -9.96 6.10
CA VAL A 39 2.44 -8.56 6.50
C VAL A 39 3.38 -7.88 5.50
N ASN A 40 4.40 -8.57 4.98
CA ASN A 40 5.25 -8.03 3.93
C ASN A 40 4.50 -7.75 2.62
N GLN A 41 3.59 -8.64 2.19
CA GLN A 41 2.77 -8.39 1.00
C GLN A 41 1.88 -7.17 1.17
N VAL A 42 1.25 -7.01 2.34
CA VAL A 42 0.43 -5.83 2.66
C VAL A 42 1.29 -4.56 2.62
N ILE A 43 2.50 -4.58 3.20
CA ILE A 43 3.42 -3.43 3.18
C ILE A 43 3.82 -3.04 1.74
N VAL A 44 4.12 -4.02 0.88
CA VAL A 44 4.47 -3.76 -0.52
C VAL A 44 3.31 -3.09 -1.25
N VAL A 45 2.08 -3.58 -1.05
CA VAL A 45 0.88 -2.97 -1.61
C VAL A 45 0.71 -1.53 -1.11
N MET A 46 0.81 -1.29 0.20
CA MET A 46 0.73 0.06 0.77
C MET A 46 1.79 1.01 0.18
N LEU A 47 3.01 0.51 -0.06
CA LEU A 47 4.09 1.30 -0.67
C LEU A 47 3.79 1.68 -2.12
N ILE A 48 3.33 0.74 -2.95
CA ILE A 48 2.94 1.00 -4.35
C ILE A 48 1.84 2.08 -4.41
N PHE A 49 0.81 1.95 -3.57
CA PHE A 49 -0.30 2.92 -3.57
C PHE A 49 0.08 4.29 -2.99
N SER A 50 0.96 4.33 -1.98
CA SER A 50 1.46 5.60 -1.45
C SER A 50 2.27 6.37 -2.49
N ILE A 51 3.12 5.69 -3.26
CA ILE A 51 3.90 6.29 -4.35
C ILE A 51 2.96 6.81 -5.44
N ALA A 52 1.97 6.01 -5.84
CA ALA A 52 0.99 6.41 -6.84
C ALA A 52 0.18 7.65 -6.41
N GLY A 53 -0.25 7.70 -5.15
CA GLY A 53 -0.96 8.84 -4.57
C GLY A 53 -0.10 10.11 -4.54
N LEU A 54 1.20 9.98 -4.27
CA LEU A 54 2.14 11.10 -4.32
C LEU A 54 2.32 11.62 -5.76
N LEU A 55 2.52 10.73 -6.73
CA LEU A 55 2.65 11.08 -8.15
C LEU A 55 1.40 11.80 -8.68
N ARG A 56 0.20 11.37 -8.27
CA ARG A 56 -1.06 12.09 -8.55
C ARG A 56 -1.08 13.48 -7.91
N SER A 57 -0.64 13.58 -6.67
CA SER A 57 -0.63 14.87 -5.97
C SER A 57 0.31 15.86 -6.65
N VAL A 58 1.47 15.38 -7.12
CA VAL A 58 2.40 16.13 -7.96
C VAL A 58 1.75 16.51 -9.30
N HIS A 59 1.00 15.60 -9.94
CA HIS A 59 0.23 15.90 -11.16
C HIS A 59 -0.74 17.06 -10.96
N LEU A 60 -1.60 16.98 -9.94
CA LEU A 60 -2.61 18.00 -9.64
C LEU A 60 -1.97 19.37 -9.40
N PHE A 61 -0.75 19.39 -8.86
CA PHE A 61 0.00 20.61 -8.63
C PHE A 61 0.72 21.15 -9.88
N THR A 62 1.26 20.25 -10.72
CA THR A 62 2.07 20.60 -11.90
C THR A 62 1.27 20.66 -13.21
N ALA A 63 -0.02 20.30 -13.18
CA ALA A 63 -0.90 20.17 -14.35
C ALA A 63 -0.33 19.23 -15.44
N ALA A 64 0.48 18.23 -15.07
CA ALA A 64 1.20 17.37 -16.01
C ALA A 64 0.26 16.35 -16.71
N PRO A 65 -0.14 16.53 -17.98
CA PRO A 65 -1.26 15.79 -18.59
C PRO A 65 -1.09 14.26 -18.69
N VAL A 66 0.14 13.75 -18.56
CA VAL A 66 0.48 12.31 -18.60
C VAL A 66 -0.19 11.50 -17.46
N LEU A 67 -0.69 12.16 -16.41
CA LEU A 67 -1.13 11.53 -15.16
C LEU A 67 -2.66 11.61 -14.92
N TYR A 68 -3.46 11.93 -15.95
CA TYR A 68 -4.92 12.18 -15.85
C TYR A 68 -5.79 10.97 -15.43
N GLY A 69 -5.34 9.73 -15.66
CA GLY A 69 -6.16 8.51 -15.45
C GLY A 69 -6.10 7.89 -14.04
N ILE A 70 -5.43 8.53 -13.08
CA ILE A 70 -4.89 7.88 -11.88
C ILE A 70 -5.90 7.76 -10.70
N ASN A 71 -7.12 8.27 -10.80
CA ASN A 71 -7.98 8.45 -9.60
C ASN A 71 -8.77 7.23 -9.14
N ILE A 72 -9.66 6.71 -9.97
CA ILE A 72 -10.60 5.65 -9.59
C ILE A 72 -9.93 4.28 -9.74
N VAL A 73 -9.15 4.15 -10.80
CA VAL A 73 -8.44 2.93 -11.17
C VAL A 73 -7.46 2.48 -10.06
N TYR A 74 -6.78 3.41 -9.38
CA TYR A 74 -5.85 3.04 -8.30
C TYR A 74 -6.55 2.65 -7.00
N LEU A 75 -7.65 3.31 -6.64
CA LEU A 75 -8.42 2.91 -5.46
C LEU A 75 -9.01 1.51 -5.67
N GLU A 76 -9.52 1.27 -6.88
CA GLU A 76 -10.04 -0.03 -7.30
C GLU A 76 -8.93 -1.10 -7.28
N TYR A 77 -7.77 -0.84 -7.91
CA TYR A 77 -6.63 -1.76 -7.85
C TYR A 77 -6.13 -2.01 -6.43
N MET A 78 -6.20 -1.03 -5.53
CA MET A 78 -5.81 -1.20 -4.13
C MET A 78 -6.74 -2.17 -3.41
N ILE A 79 -8.05 -1.95 -3.55
CA ILE A 79 -9.07 -2.81 -2.94
C ILE A 79 -8.98 -4.22 -3.53
N PHE A 80 -8.81 -4.37 -4.85
CA PHE A 80 -8.60 -5.67 -5.49
C PHE A 80 -7.34 -6.36 -4.97
N SER A 81 -6.20 -5.66 -4.89
CA SER A 81 -4.94 -6.23 -4.43
C SER A 81 -5.02 -6.69 -2.97
N LEU A 82 -5.61 -5.88 -2.09
CA LEU A 82 -5.81 -6.24 -0.69
C LEU A 82 -6.76 -7.43 -0.54
N THR A 83 -7.84 -7.46 -1.32
CA THR A 83 -8.80 -8.58 -1.32
C THR A 83 -8.13 -9.86 -1.78
N TYR A 84 -7.30 -9.81 -2.82
CA TYR A 84 -6.57 -10.97 -3.32
C TYR A 84 -5.54 -11.50 -2.31
N ILE A 85 -4.84 -10.60 -1.62
CA ILE A 85 -3.90 -10.95 -0.54
C ILE A 85 -4.63 -11.62 0.62
N LEU A 86 -5.79 -11.08 1.04
CA LEU A 86 -6.64 -11.68 2.07
C LEU A 86 -7.16 -13.07 1.68
N ALA A 87 -7.64 -13.21 0.45
CA ALA A 87 -8.11 -14.48 -0.09
C ALA A 87 -6.99 -15.53 -0.15
N SER A 88 -5.82 -15.15 -0.66
CA SER A 88 -4.63 -16.00 -0.73
C SER A 88 -4.17 -16.47 0.65
N PHE A 89 -4.19 -15.56 1.63
CA PHE A 89 -3.84 -15.90 3.01
C PHE A 89 -4.85 -16.84 3.66
N LYS A 90 -6.15 -16.60 3.44
CA LYS A 90 -7.23 -17.46 3.96
C LYS A 90 -7.15 -18.87 3.36
N LEU A 91 -6.91 -18.97 2.05
CA LEU A 91 -6.68 -20.25 1.36
C LEU A 91 -5.47 -20.97 1.93
N TYR A 92 -4.30 -20.32 2.03
CA TYR A 92 -3.11 -20.91 2.64
C TYR A 92 -3.37 -21.45 4.06
N ARG A 93 -4.10 -20.69 4.88
CA ARG A 93 -4.44 -21.12 6.24
C ARG A 93 -5.35 -22.36 6.20
N MET A 94 -6.32 -22.41 5.29
CA MET A 94 -7.17 -23.58 5.10
C MET A 94 -6.34 -24.81 4.68
N THR A 95 -5.47 -24.70 3.67
CA THR A 95 -4.62 -25.83 3.23
C THR A 95 -3.73 -26.36 4.35
N ASN A 96 -3.11 -25.49 5.14
CA ASN A 96 -2.29 -25.91 6.28
C ASN A 96 -3.09 -26.43 7.49
N THR A 97 -4.37 -26.04 7.63
CA THR A 97 -5.23 -26.55 8.71
C THR A 97 -5.85 -27.90 8.35
N PHE A 98 -6.10 -28.15 7.06
CA PHE A 98 -6.68 -29.40 6.55
C PHE A 98 -5.65 -30.46 6.12
N GLY A 99 -4.35 -30.19 6.30
CA GLY A 99 -3.32 -31.24 6.20
C GLY A 99 -3.14 -31.85 4.80
N PHE A 100 -3.38 -31.09 3.73
CA PHE A 100 -2.90 -31.49 2.41
C PHE A 100 -1.38 -31.23 2.36
N LYS A 101 -0.60 -32.27 2.70
CA LYS A 101 0.83 -32.36 2.37
C LYS A 101 1.02 -32.70 0.90
#